data_AF-A0A933BWP8-F1
#
_entry.id   AF-A0A933BWP8-F1
#
_cell.length_a   1.000
_cell.length_b   1.000
_cell.length_c   1.000
_cell.angle_alpha   90.00
_cell.angle_beta   90.00
_cell.angle_gamma   90.00
#
_symmetry.space_group_name_H-M   'P 1'
#
loop_
_entity.id
_entity.type
_entity.pdbx_description
1 polymer ?
#
loop_
_entity_poly.entity_id
_entity_poly.type
_entity_poly.pdbx_seq_one_letter_code
_entity_poly.pdbx_strand_id
1 'polypeptide(L)'
;WDGLGYYARARNLQAAARAVVRERRGRFPRTRAEAERLPGVGRYTSGALLAFAFEHPVPALDTNGTRVLSRLFTARRSSSESRMSARLEALAESLIPKGKAWAFNQALMDFGALICTARVPRCDVCPFRSRCRAYARWQRGGQTSGRQP
;
A
#
# COMPACT_ATOMS: atom_id res chain seq x y z
N TRP A 1 18.87 12.33 10.37
CA TRP A 1 17.43 12.30 10.68
C TRP A 1 16.89 13.70 10.99
N ASP A 2 17.74 14.65 11.38
CA ASP A 2 17.33 16.03 11.59
C ASP A 2 16.53 16.58 10.38
N GLY A 3 15.49 17.37 10.67
CA GLY A 3 14.55 17.90 9.68
C GLY A 3 13.42 16.95 9.19
N LEU A 4 13.48 15.64 9.45
CA LEU A 4 12.49 14.67 8.91
C LEU A 4 11.26 14.40 9.81
N GLY A 5 11.30 14.85 11.08
CA GLY A 5 10.25 14.58 12.07
C GLY A 5 10.07 13.08 12.40
N TYR A 6 9.14 12.76 13.30
CA TYR A 6 8.82 11.37 13.70
C TYR A 6 10.06 10.53 14.09
N TYR A 7 10.87 11.03 15.03
CA TYR A 7 12.16 10.45 15.45
C TYR A 7 12.10 8.99 15.93
N ALA A 8 10.93 8.49 16.30
CA ALA A 8 10.74 7.06 16.57
C ALA A 8 11.16 6.18 15.36
N ARG A 9 10.95 6.66 14.14
CA ARG A 9 11.43 5.97 12.92
C ARG A 9 12.95 5.89 12.86
N ALA A 10 13.67 6.93 13.27
CA ALA A 10 15.15 6.92 13.33
C ALA A 10 15.66 5.86 14.31
N ARG A 11 15.07 5.84 15.52
CA ARG A 11 15.41 4.88 16.57
C ARG A 11 15.13 3.45 16.13
N ASN A 12 13.97 3.22 15.52
CA ASN A 12 13.59 1.90 15.00
C ASN A 12 14.46 1.47 13.83
N LEU A 13 14.80 2.37 12.91
CA LEU A 13 15.71 2.07 11.79
C LEU A 13 17.08 1.61 12.30
N GLN A 14 17.66 2.33 13.26
CA GLN A 14 18.93 1.94 13.87
C GLN A 14 18.82 0.63 14.64
N ALA A 15 17.74 0.42 15.40
CA ALA A 15 17.49 -0.82 16.13
C ALA A 15 17.33 -2.02 15.18
N ALA A 16 16.60 -1.86 14.07
CA ALA A 16 16.46 -2.87 13.04
C ALA A 16 17.81 -3.23 12.37
N ALA A 17 18.63 -2.22 12.03
CA ALA A 17 19.96 -2.47 11.49
C ALA A 17 20.85 -3.25 12.48
N ARG A 18 20.81 -2.90 13.77
CA ARG A 18 21.53 -3.62 14.83
C ARG A 18 21.04 -5.06 14.97
N ALA A 19 19.73 -5.30 14.93
CA ALA A 19 19.15 -6.64 14.97
C ALA A 19 19.60 -7.50 13.77
N VAL A 20 19.59 -6.92 12.55
CA VAL A 20 20.06 -7.61 11.34
C VAL A 20 21.54 -8.02 11.46
N VAL A 21 22.40 -7.13 11.96
CA VAL A 21 23.82 -7.45 12.13
C VAL A 21 24.03 -8.53 13.21
N ARG A 22 23.47 -8.33 14.41
CA ARG A 22 23.74 -9.19 15.58
C ARG A 22 23.05 -10.55 15.50
N GLU A 23 21.76 -10.56 15.16
CA GLU A 23 20.93 -11.77 15.24
C GLU A 23 20.90 -12.52 13.91
N ARG A 24 21.15 -11.82 12.79
CA ARG A 24 21.03 -12.39 11.43
C ARG A 24 22.34 -12.34 10.63
N ARG A 25 23.47 -12.03 11.28
CA ARG A 25 24.82 -11.99 10.67
C ARG A 25 24.87 -11.10 9.40
N GLY A 26 24.18 -9.96 9.46
CA GLY A 26 24.10 -9.01 8.36
C GLY A 26 23.15 -9.41 7.22
N ARG A 27 22.44 -10.54 7.33
CA ARG A 27 21.50 -10.99 6.29
C ARG A 27 20.10 -10.46 6.58
N PHE A 28 19.54 -9.72 5.62
CA PHE A 28 18.14 -9.28 5.71
C PHE A 28 17.18 -10.48 5.65
N PRO A 29 16.04 -10.38 6.35
CA PRO A 29 15.01 -11.42 6.36
C PRO A 29 14.40 -11.63 4.98
N ARG A 30 14.11 -12.89 4.64
CA ARG A 30 13.57 -13.29 3.32
C ARG A 30 12.10 -13.68 3.37
N THR A 31 11.51 -13.70 4.56
CA THR A 31 10.09 -13.98 4.76
C THR A 31 9.40 -12.87 5.51
N ARG A 32 8.08 -12.76 5.35
CA ARG A 32 7.27 -11.73 6.00
C ARG A 32 7.32 -11.84 7.52
N ALA A 33 7.14 -13.06 8.02
CA ALA A 33 7.18 -13.36 9.46
C ALA A 33 8.54 -12.98 10.09
N GLU A 34 9.64 -13.12 9.34
CA GLU A 34 10.95 -12.70 9.81
C GLU A 34 11.17 -11.19 9.76
N ALA A 35 10.69 -10.53 8.71
CA ALA A 35 10.80 -9.09 8.53
C ALA A 35 10.00 -8.34 9.59
N GLU A 36 8.79 -8.80 9.92
CA GLU A 36 7.92 -8.19 10.93
C GLU A 36 8.46 -8.33 12.36
N ARG A 37 9.48 -9.16 12.59
CA ARG A 37 10.20 -9.19 13.88
C ARG A 37 11.20 -8.05 14.04
N LEU A 38 11.54 -7.34 12.96
CA LEU A 38 12.46 -6.20 13.07
C LEU A 38 11.75 -4.99 13.72
N PRO A 39 12.42 -4.26 14.62
CA PRO A 39 11.89 -3.04 15.23
C PRO A 39 11.35 -2.04 14.19
N GLY A 40 10.08 -1.64 14.35
CA GLY A 40 9.42 -0.67 13.47
C GLY A 40 9.04 -1.17 12.08
N VAL A 41 9.17 -2.47 11.81
CA VAL A 41 8.73 -3.08 10.54
C VAL A 41 7.35 -3.70 10.72
N GLY A 42 6.34 -2.99 10.22
CA GLY A 42 4.97 -3.51 10.14
C GLY A 42 4.66 -4.18 8.80
N ARG A 43 3.40 -4.59 8.63
CA ARG A 43 2.92 -5.34 7.45
C ARG A 43 3.22 -4.67 6.10
N TYR A 44 3.03 -3.35 6.01
CA TYR A 44 3.42 -2.62 4.80
C TYR A 44 4.93 -2.72 4.53
N THR A 45 5.75 -2.38 5.52
CA THR A 45 7.21 -2.30 5.39
C THR A 45 7.83 -3.67 5.10
N SER A 46 7.31 -4.75 5.70
CA SER A 46 7.76 -6.11 5.40
C SER A 46 7.41 -6.52 3.96
N GLY A 47 6.21 -6.17 3.49
CA GLY A 47 5.81 -6.36 2.08
C GLY A 47 6.71 -5.57 1.12
N ALA A 48 6.95 -4.30 1.41
CA ALA A 48 7.83 -3.43 0.64
C ALA A 48 9.27 -3.97 0.58
N LEU A 49 9.84 -4.40 1.71
CA LEU A 49 11.16 -5.03 1.74
C LEU A 49 11.23 -6.23 0.78
N LEU A 50 10.28 -7.16 0.89
CA LEU A 50 10.29 -8.39 0.11
C LEU A 50 10.01 -8.15 -1.38
N ALA A 51 9.06 -7.27 -1.70
CA ALA A 51 8.70 -6.95 -3.07
C ALA A 51 9.80 -6.16 -3.78
N PHE A 52 10.40 -5.16 -3.11
CA PHE A 52 11.35 -4.26 -3.76
C PHE A 52 12.79 -4.73 -3.70
N ALA A 53 13.23 -5.37 -2.60
CA ALA A 53 14.62 -5.83 -2.48
C ALA A 53 14.82 -7.26 -3.02
N PHE A 54 13.78 -8.08 -3.01
CA PHE A 54 13.88 -9.51 -3.36
C PHE A 54 12.89 -9.96 -4.45
N GLU A 55 12.14 -9.04 -5.04
CA GLU A 55 11.16 -9.29 -6.10
C GLU A 55 10.15 -10.41 -5.76
N HIS A 56 9.88 -10.63 -4.48
CA HIS A 56 8.89 -11.62 -4.07
C HIS A 56 7.48 -11.15 -4.49
N PRO A 57 6.59 -12.06 -4.93
CA PRO A 57 5.25 -11.73 -5.40
C PRO A 57 4.31 -11.43 -4.22
N VAL A 58 4.67 -10.43 -3.41
CA VAL A 58 3.92 -10.00 -2.23
C VAL A 58 3.50 -8.53 -2.36
N PRO A 59 2.35 -8.15 -1.80
CA PRO A 59 1.90 -6.76 -1.87
C PRO A 59 2.68 -5.87 -0.89
N ALA A 60 3.03 -4.67 -1.36
CA ALA A 60 3.55 -3.55 -0.59
C ALA A 60 2.48 -2.45 -0.52
N LEU A 61 1.39 -2.75 0.19
CA LEU A 61 0.17 -1.93 0.15
C LEU A 61 0.26 -0.76 1.15
N ASP A 62 0.68 0.42 0.66
CA ASP A 62 0.68 1.65 1.44
C ASP A 62 -0.74 2.28 1.52
N THR A 63 -0.86 3.45 2.13
CA THR A 63 -2.15 4.15 2.23
C THR A 63 -2.69 4.59 0.86
N ASN A 64 -1.81 4.83 -0.12
CA ASN A 64 -2.20 5.18 -1.48
C ASN A 64 -2.79 3.97 -2.22
N GLY A 65 -2.05 2.87 -2.28
CA GLY A 65 -2.51 1.62 -2.90
C GLY A 65 -3.77 1.08 -2.22
N THR A 66 -3.84 1.13 -0.88
CA THR A 66 -5.04 0.75 -0.12
C THR A 66 -6.26 1.54 -0.60
N ARG A 67 -6.12 2.87 -0.76
CA ARG A 67 -7.20 3.74 -1.25
C ARG A 67 -7.60 3.41 -2.68
N VAL A 68 -6.62 3.17 -3.57
CA VAL A 68 -6.87 2.79 -4.96
C VAL A 68 -7.70 1.51 -5.02
N LEU A 69 -7.23 0.44 -4.39
CA LEU A 69 -7.93 -0.85 -4.41
C LEU A 69 -9.30 -0.75 -3.75
N SER A 70 -9.41 0.01 -2.66
CA SER A 70 -10.70 0.27 -2.02
C SER A 70 -11.68 0.95 -2.97
N ARG A 71 -11.27 2.02 -3.68
CA ARG A 71 -12.15 2.75 -4.60
C ARG A 71 -12.52 1.93 -5.83
N LEU A 72 -11.58 1.16 -6.37
CA LEU A 72 -11.81 0.35 -7.56
C LEU A 72 -12.73 -0.84 -7.27
N PHE A 73 -12.47 -1.59 -6.21
CA PHE A 73 -13.06 -2.92 -5.99
C PHE A 73 -14.08 -2.97 -4.86
N THR A 74 -14.06 -2.03 -3.91
CA THR A 74 -14.95 -2.09 -2.75
C THR A 74 -16.03 -1.00 -2.82
N ALA A 75 -17.29 -1.40 -2.65
CA ALA A 75 -18.41 -0.46 -2.57
C ALA A 75 -18.83 -0.17 -1.13
N ARG A 76 -18.29 -0.85 -0.11
CA ARG A 76 -18.75 -0.73 1.27
C ARG A 76 -17.59 -0.97 2.23
N ARG A 77 -17.45 -0.08 3.23
CA ARG A 77 -16.55 -0.31 4.37
C ARG A 77 -17.11 -1.52 5.13
N SER A 78 -16.30 -2.55 5.38
CA SER A 78 -16.68 -3.58 6.35
C SER A 78 -16.72 -2.97 7.75
N SER A 79 -17.49 -3.58 8.66
CA SER A 79 -17.58 -3.15 10.06
C SER A 79 -16.29 -3.31 10.86
N SER A 80 -15.28 -3.99 10.30
CA SER A 80 -13.96 -4.17 10.92
C SER A 80 -12.87 -3.81 9.91
N GLU A 81 -11.95 -2.94 10.34
CA GLU A 81 -10.82 -2.45 9.54
C GLU A 81 -9.79 -3.55 9.26
N SER A 82 -9.55 -4.45 10.23
CA SER A 82 -8.64 -5.59 10.05
C SER A 82 -9.10 -6.53 8.95
N ARG A 83 -10.40 -6.85 8.89
CA ARG A 83 -10.99 -7.67 7.81
C ARG A 83 -10.90 -6.99 6.44
N MET A 84 -11.03 -5.66 6.39
CA MET A 84 -10.84 -4.92 5.13
C MET A 84 -9.39 -5.00 4.68
N SER A 85 -8.44 -4.74 5.58
CA SER A 85 -7.01 -4.78 5.31
C SER A 85 -6.56 -6.15 4.77
N ALA A 86 -7.00 -7.24 5.42
CA ALA A 86 -6.70 -8.60 4.96
C ALA A 86 -7.26 -8.88 3.54
N ARG A 87 -8.49 -8.46 3.27
CA ARG A 87 -9.12 -8.62 1.94
C ARG A 87 -8.40 -7.82 0.85
N LEU A 88 -8.02 -6.59 1.14
CA LEU A 88 -7.31 -5.74 0.19
C LEU A 88 -5.91 -6.27 -0.10
N GLU A 89 -5.22 -6.83 0.89
CA GLU A 89 -3.94 -7.48 0.64
C GLU A 89 -4.07 -8.76 -0.19
N ALA A 90 -5.05 -9.62 0.10
CA ALA A 90 -5.30 -10.81 -0.73
C ALA A 90 -5.67 -10.43 -2.18
N LEU A 91 -6.42 -9.35 -2.36
CA LEU A 91 -6.72 -8.79 -3.68
C LEU A 91 -5.46 -8.22 -4.35
N ALA A 92 -4.63 -7.49 -3.62
CA ALA A 92 -3.39 -6.95 -4.16
C ALA A 92 -2.46 -8.07 -4.62
N GLU A 93 -2.31 -9.13 -3.82
CA GLU A 93 -1.51 -10.30 -4.12
C GLU A 93 -1.98 -11.01 -5.40
N SER A 94 -3.29 -11.19 -5.59
CA SER A 94 -3.83 -11.83 -6.80
C SER A 94 -3.69 -11.00 -8.07
N LEU A 95 -3.42 -9.69 -7.94
CA LEU A 95 -3.22 -8.78 -9.07
C LEU A 95 -1.76 -8.64 -9.49
N ILE A 96 -0.80 -9.12 -8.69
CA ILE A 96 0.63 -9.03 -9.00
C ILE A 96 0.95 -9.94 -10.20
N PRO A 97 1.41 -9.40 -11.34
CA PRO A 97 1.83 -10.24 -12.45
C PRO A 97 3.12 -10.99 -12.09
N LYS A 98 3.24 -12.23 -12.57
CA LYS A 98 4.42 -13.07 -12.34
C LYS A 98 5.69 -12.34 -12.78
N GLY A 99 6.69 -12.27 -11.89
CA GLY A 99 7.98 -11.61 -12.16
C GLY A 99 7.90 -10.08 -12.29
N LYS A 100 6.79 -9.46 -11.88
CA LYS A 100 6.56 -8.00 -12.00
C LYS A 100 6.21 -7.36 -10.66
N ALA A 101 6.56 -8.01 -9.53
CA ALA A 101 6.18 -7.56 -8.20
C ALA A 101 6.67 -6.14 -7.88
N TRP A 102 7.92 -5.82 -8.22
CA TRP A 102 8.48 -4.48 -8.06
C TRP A 102 7.66 -3.45 -8.85
N ALA A 103 7.50 -3.68 -10.15
CA ALA A 103 6.83 -2.74 -11.06
C ALA A 103 5.36 -2.54 -10.71
N PHE A 104 4.66 -3.60 -10.33
CA PHE A 104 3.26 -3.54 -9.92
C PHE A 104 3.08 -2.69 -8.66
N ASN A 105 3.86 -2.96 -7.60
CA ASN A 105 3.73 -2.24 -6.34
C ASN A 105 4.09 -0.76 -6.49
N GLN A 106 5.15 -0.46 -7.24
CA GLN A 106 5.55 0.93 -7.54
C GLN A 106 4.46 1.65 -8.34
N ALA A 107 3.96 1.03 -9.41
CA ALA A 107 2.89 1.62 -10.23
C ALA A 107 1.60 1.86 -9.43
N LEU A 108 1.23 0.96 -8.52
CA LEU A 108 0.07 1.13 -7.66
C LEU A 108 0.23 2.31 -6.69
N MET A 109 1.42 2.46 -6.11
CA MET A 109 1.76 3.57 -5.21
C MET A 109 1.73 4.91 -5.96
N ASP A 110 2.41 5.00 -7.11
CA ASP A 110 2.47 6.20 -7.95
C ASP A 110 1.09 6.58 -8.48
N PHE A 111 0.32 5.60 -8.93
CA PHE A 111 -1.05 5.83 -9.37
C PHE A 111 -1.93 6.40 -8.25
N GLY A 112 -1.78 5.90 -7.02
CA GLY A 112 -2.49 6.45 -5.86
C GLY A 112 -2.01 7.86 -5.49
N ALA A 113 -0.72 8.14 -5.60
CA ALA A 113 -0.15 9.45 -5.29
C ALA A 113 -0.49 10.54 -6.32
N LEU A 114 -0.48 10.19 -7.61
CA LEU A 114 -0.54 11.16 -8.71
C LEU A 114 -1.91 11.28 -9.38
N ILE A 115 -2.69 10.19 -9.42
CA ILE A 115 -3.98 10.14 -10.13
C ILE A 115 -5.13 9.93 -9.14
N CYS A 116 -5.12 8.84 -8.40
CA CYS A 116 -6.17 8.50 -7.45
C CYS A 116 -5.89 9.11 -6.06
N THR A 117 -5.69 10.44 -6.04
CA THR A 117 -5.28 11.20 -4.85
C THR A 117 -6.35 11.18 -3.74
N ALA A 118 -5.95 11.48 -2.50
CA ALA A 118 -6.85 11.35 -1.33
C ALA A 118 -8.07 12.28 -1.37
N ARG A 119 -7.88 13.52 -1.85
CA ARG A 119 -8.93 14.56 -1.86
C ARG A 119 -9.62 14.62 -3.22
N VAL A 120 -8.94 15.19 -4.22
CA VAL A 120 -9.48 15.43 -5.57
C VAL A 120 -8.77 14.50 -6.56
N PRO A 121 -9.27 13.26 -6.78
CA PRO A 121 -8.67 12.35 -7.73
C PRO A 121 -8.89 12.82 -9.17
N ARG A 122 -7.89 12.61 -10.04
CA ARG A 122 -7.95 12.95 -11.46
C ARG A 122 -8.69 11.87 -12.24
N CYS A 123 -9.99 11.76 -12.00
CA CYS A 123 -10.82 10.70 -12.59
C CYS A 123 -11.01 10.84 -14.10
N ASP A 124 -10.86 12.05 -14.65
CA ASP A 124 -10.88 12.37 -16.07
C ASP A 124 -9.80 11.62 -16.88
N VAL A 125 -8.59 11.52 -16.32
CA VAL A 125 -7.45 10.81 -16.93
C VAL A 125 -7.24 9.40 -16.34
N CYS A 126 -8.10 8.96 -15.42
CA CYS A 126 -7.97 7.66 -14.78
C CYS A 126 -8.33 6.52 -15.76
N PRO A 127 -7.40 5.59 -16.07
CA PRO A 127 -7.66 4.50 -17.01
C PRO A 127 -8.72 3.51 -16.51
N PHE A 128 -9.00 3.51 -15.20
CA PHE A 128 -10.00 2.65 -14.58
C PHE A 128 -11.36 3.33 -14.38
N ARG A 129 -11.55 4.57 -14.84
CA ARG A 129 -12.75 5.39 -14.60
C ARG A 129 -14.05 4.62 -14.87
N SER A 130 -14.16 3.98 -16.03
CA SER A 130 -15.37 3.25 -16.46
C SER A 130 -15.66 1.99 -15.64
N ARG A 131 -14.65 1.44 -14.94
CA ARG A 131 -14.76 0.22 -14.12
C ARG A 131 -14.67 0.50 -12.62
N CYS A 132 -14.48 1.75 -12.22
CA CYS A 132 -14.29 2.15 -10.83
C CYS A 132 -15.63 2.19 -10.09
N ARG A 133 -15.80 1.32 -9.09
CA ARG A 133 -17.03 1.26 -8.29
C ARG A 133 -17.31 2.54 -7.51
N ALA A 134 -16.28 3.17 -6.94
CA ALA A 134 -16.44 4.46 -6.26
C ALA A 134 -16.88 5.56 -7.22
N TYR A 135 -16.26 5.66 -8.41
CA TYR A 135 -16.64 6.66 -9.40
C TYR A 135 -18.08 6.51 -9.87
N ALA A 136 -18.51 5.29 -10.19
CA ALA A 136 -19.90 5.00 -10.58
C ALA A 136 -20.91 5.41 -9.49
N ARG A 137 -20.56 5.31 -8.20
CA ARG A 137 -21.40 5.76 -7.08
C ARG A 137 -21.41 7.27 -6.93
N TRP A 138 -20.25 7.92 -7.07
CA TRP A 138 -20.17 9.39 -7.01
C TRP A 138 -21.02 10.05 -8.09
N GLN A 139 -21.08 9.45 -9.30
CA GLN A 139 -21.97 9.91 -10.36
C GLN A 139 -23.46 9.82 -9.96
N ARG A 140 -23.87 8.75 -9.28
CA ARG A 140 -25.26 8.57 -8.82
C ARG A 140 -25.62 9.46 -7.62
N GLY A 141 -24.65 9.77 -6.76
CA GLY A 141 -24.83 10.68 -5.61
C GLY A 141 -24.61 12.16 -5.94
N GLY A 142 -24.08 12.47 -7.14
CA GLY A 142 -23.69 13.81 -7.56
C GLY A 142 -24.82 14.69 -8.11
N GLN A 143 -26.08 14.26 -8.06
CA GLN A 143 -27.22 15.14 -8.40
C GLN A 143 -27.63 16.08 -7.24
N THR A 144 -27.02 15.99 -6.05
CA THR A 144 -27.46 16.81 -4.89
C THR A 144 -26.39 17.68 -4.22
N SER A 145 -25.13 17.69 -4.65
CA SER A 145 -24.18 18.72 -4.19
C SER A 145 -23.04 18.92 -5.19
N GLY A 146 -22.84 20.16 -5.61
CA GLY A 146 -21.86 20.60 -6.62
C GLY A 146 -20.39 20.47 -6.21
N ARG A 147 -20.01 19.36 -5.60
CA ARG A 147 -18.61 18.92 -5.54
C ARG A 147 -18.48 17.73 -6.49
N GLN A 148 -17.87 17.97 -7.64
CA GLN A 148 -17.13 16.88 -8.27
C GLN A 148 -16.18 16.29 -7.21
N PRO A 149 -16.07 14.95 -7.11
CA PRO A 149 -15.17 14.32 -6.15
C PRO A 149 -13.73 14.78 -6.35
#